data_AF-K0VL39-F1
#
_entry.id   AF-K0VL39-F1
#
_cell.length_a   1.000
_cell.length_b   1.000
_cell.length_c   1.000
_cell.angle_alpha   90.00
_cell.angle_beta   90.00
_cell.angle_gamma   90.00
#
_symmetry.space_group_name_H-M   'P 1'
#
loop_
_entity.id
_entity.type
_entity.pdbx_description
1 polymer ?
#
loop_
_entity_poly.entity_id
_entity_poly.type
_entity_poly.pdbx_seq_one_letter_code
_entity_poly.pdbx_strand_id
1 'polypeptide(L)'
;MTVRLNGLTLLMLGTVIGATMIHAPAAYAEVPPNCEKRPWGFLGSETRQICDEPLRPDGSWTRHRLIGVPRHYENPTSSCYNSYFGTNCTYFPGGWVEDKVRSNDTYEVRADTIPPEEPGHMPDPAPAPPAPPEAPAP
;
A
#
# COMPACT_ATOMS: atom_id res chain seq x y z
N MET A 1 56.16 28.66 52.18
CA MET A 1 55.35 27.43 52.33
C MET A 1 54.11 27.54 51.46
N THR A 2 53.98 26.60 50.51
CA THR A 2 52.76 26.08 49.86
C THR A 2 51.85 27.02 49.05
N VAL A 3 52.05 27.05 47.73
CA VAL A 3 50.95 27.17 46.76
C VAL A 3 50.59 25.75 46.32
N ARG A 4 49.34 25.32 46.56
CA ARG A 4 48.83 24.01 46.16
C ARG A 4 48.34 24.07 44.71
N LEU A 5 48.86 23.18 43.88
CA LEU A 5 48.42 22.94 42.51
C LEU A 5 47.22 21.97 42.56
N ASN A 6 46.00 22.49 42.41
CA ASN A 6 44.82 21.70 42.04
C ASN A 6 44.71 21.85 40.51
N GLY A 7 44.64 20.82 39.67
CA GLY A 7 44.06 19.51 39.88
C GLY A 7 42.99 19.32 38.80
N LEU A 8 43.40 18.66 37.72
CA LEU A 8 42.57 17.98 36.70
C LEU A 8 41.64 18.81 35.79
N THR A 9 42.14 19.03 34.57
CA THR A 9 41.39 19.19 33.32
C THR A 9 40.41 18.02 33.09
N LEU A 10 39.11 18.32 32.97
CA LEU A 10 38.08 17.44 32.43
C LEU A 10 37.35 18.19 31.31
N LEU A 11 37.90 18.12 30.09
CA LEU A 11 37.22 18.58 28.88
C LEU A 11 36.36 17.42 28.37
N MET A 12 35.09 17.45 28.75
CA MET A 12 34.06 16.54 28.29
C MET A 12 33.83 16.75 26.79
N LEU A 13 34.24 15.78 25.96
CA LEU A 13 33.79 15.70 24.56
C LEU A 13 32.31 15.25 24.57
N GLY A 14 31.40 16.18 24.31
CA GLY A 14 30.00 15.88 24.07
C GLY A 14 29.80 15.31 22.67
N THR A 15 29.63 13.99 22.57
CA THR A 15 29.13 13.33 21.35
C THR A 15 27.63 13.57 21.21
N VAL A 16 27.25 14.47 20.29
CA VAL A 16 25.87 14.61 19.83
C VAL A 16 25.58 13.44 18.88
N ILE A 17 24.90 12.39 19.37
CA ILE A 17 24.36 11.34 18.51
C ILE A 17 23.06 11.90 17.91
N GLY A 18 23.16 12.49 16.73
CA GLY A 18 22.00 12.86 15.92
C GLY A 18 21.34 11.58 15.41
N ALA A 19 20.22 11.18 16.03
CA ALA A 19 19.36 10.12 15.51
C ALA A 19 18.70 10.61 14.21
N THR A 20 19.31 10.30 13.08
CA THR A 20 18.67 10.45 11.77
C THR A 20 17.57 9.40 11.68
N MET A 21 16.32 9.81 11.88
CA MET A 21 15.17 8.99 11.52
C MET A 21 15.17 8.83 10.00
N ILE A 22 15.71 7.70 9.52
CA ILE A 22 15.56 7.26 8.14
C ILE A 22 14.06 7.03 7.94
N HIS A 23 13.39 8.01 7.36
CA HIS A 23 12.05 7.82 6.82
C HIS A 23 12.21 6.83 5.67
N ALA A 24 11.90 5.55 5.92
CA ALA A 24 11.69 4.61 4.85
C ALA A 24 10.62 5.21 3.92
N PRO A 25 10.87 5.31 2.60
CA PRO A 25 9.84 5.77 1.69
C PRO A 25 8.62 4.86 1.84
N ALA A 26 7.42 5.44 1.82
CA ALA A 26 6.20 4.66 1.75
C ALA A 26 6.33 3.69 0.57
N ALA A 27 6.32 2.39 0.84
CA ALA A 27 6.45 1.38 -0.19
C ALA A 27 5.25 1.52 -1.14
N TYR A 28 5.47 2.11 -2.32
CA TYR A 28 4.62 1.86 -3.47
C TYR A 28 4.85 0.39 -3.82
N ALA A 29 3.91 -0.48 -3.44
CA ALA A 29 3.92 -1.84 -3.91
C ALA A 29 3.69 -1.80 -5.42
N GLU A 30 4.77 -1.96 -6.19
CA GLU A 30 4.69 -2.22 -7.62
C GLU A 30 3.70 -3.38 -7.84
N VAL A 31 2.78 -3.24 -8.79
CA VAL A 31 1.83 -4.30 -9.09
C VAL A 31 2.63 -5.50 -9.61
N PRO A 32 2.54 -6.69 -8.98
CA PRO A 32 3.27 -7.86 -9.44
C PRO A 32 2.97 -8.18 -10.92
N PRO A 33 3.91 -8.79 -11.67
CA PRO A 33 3.70 -9.07 -13.09
C PRO A 33 2.53 -10.02 -13.36
N ASN A 34 2.17 -10.84 -12.37
CA ASN A 34 1.01 -11.74 -12.44
C ASN A 34 -0.31 -11.05 -12.01
N CYS A 35 -0.29 -9.74 -11.81
CA CYS A 35 -1.44 -8.94 -11.42
C CYS A 35 -1.63 -7.74 -12.36
N GLU A 36 -2.88 -7.36 -12.58
CA GLU A 36 -3.27 -6.13 -13.27
C GLU A 36 -4.22 -5.32 -12.39
N LYS A 37 -4.01 -4.00 -12.31
CA LYS A 37 -4.88 -3.07 -11.59
C LYS A 37 -5.38 -1.97 -12.53
N ARG A 38 -6.71 -1.81 -12.64
CA ARG A 38 -7.34 -0.84 -13.55
C ARG A 38 -8.55 -0.14 -12.91
N PRO A 39 -8.88 1.09 -13.33
CA PRO A 39 -10.15 1.73 -12.96
C PRO A 39 -11.36 0.88 -13.35
N TRP A 40 -12.38 0.87 -12.51
CA TRP A 40 -13.60 0.10 -12.68
C TRP A 40 -14.85 0.87 -12.19
N GLY A 41 -16.02 0.41 -12.62
CA GLY A 41 -17.29 1.03 -12.27
C GLY A 41 -17.55 2.33 -13.04
N PHE A 42 -18.57 3.07 -12.61
CA PHE A 42 -18.98 4.31 -13.25
C PHE A 42 -17.87 5.38 -13.08
N LEU A 43 -17.33 5.87 -14.19
CA LEU A 43 -16.26 6.88 -14.23
C LEU A 43 -14.99 6.50 -13.43
N GLY A 44 -14.72 5.21 -13.21
CA GLY A 44 -13.56 4.77 -12.45
C GLY A 44 -13.67 4.99 -10.94
N SER A 45 -14.89 5.04 -10.41
CA SER A 45 -15.16 5.18 -8.96
C SER A 45 -14.56 4.05 -8.12
N GLU A 46 -14.26 2.91 -8.74
CA GLU A 46 -13.68 1.73 -8.11
C GLU A 46 -12.40 1.32 -8.84
N THR A 47 -11.68 0.39 -8.24
CA THR A 47 -10.54 -0.27 -8.84
C THR A 47 -10.84 -1.76 -8.94
N ARG A 48 -10.54 -2.35 -10.10
CA ARG A 48 -10.48 -3.80 -10.29
C ARG A 48 -9.03 -4.23 -10.32
N GLN A 49 -8.68 -5.15 -9.42
CA GLN A 49 -7.41 -5.84 -9.41
C GLN A 49 -7.66 -7.31 -9.75
N ILE A 50 -6.94 -7.83 -10.73
CA ILE A 50 -6.97 -9.24 -11.11
C ILE A 50 -5.56 -9.79 -10.92
N CYS A 51 -5.42 -10.98 -10.35
CA CYS A 51 -4.16 -11.70 -10.24
C CYS A 51 -4.34 -13.14 -10.67
N ASP A 52 -3.40 -13.67 -11.46
CA ASP A 52 -3.39 -15.06 -11.89
C ASP A 52 -2.37 -15.87 -11.10
N GLU A 53 -2.75 -17.12 -10.83
CA GLU A 53 -1.82 -18.19 -10.45
C GLU A 53 -1.12 -18.78 -11.68
N PRO A 54 -0.06 -19.58 -11.46
CA PRO A 54 0.63 -20.26 -12.54
C PRO A 54 -0.30 -21.10 -13.42
N LEU A 55 -0.01 -21.10 -14.72
CA LEU A 55 -0.74 -21.91 -15.68
C LEU A 55 -0.55 -23.40 -15.39
N ARG A 56 -1.65 -24.13 -15.22
CA ARG A 56 -1.61 -25.58 -14.98
C ARG A 56 -1.37 -26.34 -16.28
N PRO A 57 -0.89 -27.60 -16.22
CA PRO A 57 -0.59 -28.41 -17.41
C PRO A 57 -1.79 -28.66 -18.33
N ASP A 58 -3.02 -28.57 -17.81
CA ASP A 58 -4.27 -28.74 -18.55
C ASP A 58 -4.75 -27.45 -19.25
N GLY A 59 -4.00 -26.35 -19.09
CA GLY A 59 -4.28 -25.03 -19.64
C GLY A 59 -5.24 -24.18 -18.81
N SER A 60 -5.61 -24.62 -17.60
CA SER A 60 -6.39 -23.82 -16.66
C SER A 60 -5.49 -23.02 -15.72
N TRP A 61 -6.00 -21.93 -15.15
CA TRP A 61 -5.35 -21.22 -14.05
C TRP A 61 -6.38 -20.70 -13.05
N THR A 62 -5.97 -20.50 -11.81
CA THR A 62 -6.78 -19.80 -10.81
C THR A 62 -6.63 -18.30 -11.01
N ARG A 63 -7.75 -17.59 -11.00
CA ARG A 63 -7.81 -16.13 -11.03
C ARG A 63 -8.45 -15.60 -9.77
N HIS A 64 -7.80 -14.59 -9.18
CA HIS A 64 -8.33 -13.81 -8.08
C HIS A 64 -8.73 -12.43 -8.59
N ARG A 65 -9.97 -12.01 -8.35
CA ARG A 65 -10.49 -10.70 -8.73
C ARG A 65 -11.00 -9.95 -7.52
N LEU A 66 -10.42 -8.79 -7.26
CA LEU A 66 -10.81 -7.86 -6.22
C LEU A 66 -11.35 -6.58 -6.85
N ILE A 67 -12.57 -6.19 -6.48
CA ILE A 67 -13.17 -4.92 -6.89
C ILE A 67 -13.48 -4.12 -5.63
N GLY A 68 -13.01 -2.87 -5.59
CA GLY A 68 -13.22 -2.01 -4.43
C GLY A 68 -12.62 -0.63 -4.58
N VAL A 69 -12.75 0.18 -3.53
CA VAL A 69 -12.09 1.47 -3.42
C VAL A 69 -10.89 1.29 -2.50
N PRO A 70 -9.66 1.51 -2.98
CA PRO A 70 -8.49 1.42 -2.11
C PRO A 70 -8.51 2.56 -1.08
N ARG A 71 -7.78 2.35 0.01
CA ARG A 71 -7.60 3.33 1.07
C ARG A 71 -7.04 4.61 0.47
N HIS A 72 -7.73 5.70 0.73
CA HIS A 72 -7.39 7.00 0.16
C HIS A 72 -7.66 8.10 1.17
N TYR A 73 -7.06 9.27 0.90
CA TYR A 73 -7.28 10.45 1.71
C TYR A 73 -8.43 11.26 1.13
N GLU A 74 -9.45 11.52 1.93
CA GLU A 74 -10.51 12.46 1.59
C GLU A 74 -10.11 13.86 2.07
N ASN A 75 -10.08 14.80 1.12
CA ASN A 75 -9.78 16.19 1.44
C ASN A 75 -10.89 16.83 2.28
N PRO A 76 -10.56 17.77 3.19
CA PRO A 76 -11.58 18.52 3.93
C PRO A 76 -12.46 19.31 2.96
N THR A 77 -13.76 19.35 3.25
CA THR A 77 -14.72 20.09 2.43
C THR A 77 -15.63 20.96 3.30
N SER A 78 -16.13 22.04 2.72
CA SER A 78 -17.12 22.92 3.36
C SER A 78 -18.32 23.01 2.43
N SER A 79 -19.53 22.78 2.97
CA SER A 79 -20.77 22.99 2.24
C SER A 79 -21.51 24.17 2.86
N CYS A 80 -21.67 25.25 2.09
CA CYS A 80 -22.43 26.42 2.49
C CYS A 80 -23.72 26.49 1.67
N TYR A 81 -24.85 26.66 2.35
CA TYR A 81 -26.11 26.97 1.70
C TYR A 81 -26.60 28.34 2.16
N ASN A 82 -27.18 29.07 1.23
CA ASN A 82 -27.77 30.37 1.49
C ASN A 82 -29.28 30.23 1.54
N SER A 83 -29.90 30.86 2.53
CA SER A 83 -31.34 30.95 2.69
C SER A 83 -31.75 32.42 2.84
N TYR A 84 -33.04 32.70 2.67
CA TYR A 84 -33.58 34.05 2.88
C TYR A 84 -33.27 34.62 4.27
N PHE A 85 -33.05 33.77 5.28
CA PHE A 85 -32.80 34.17 6.66
C PHE A 85 -31.33 34.04 7.09
N GLY A 86 -30.41 33.72 6.18
CA GLY A 86 -28.97 33.67 6.46
C GLY A 86 -28.22 32.57 5.72
N THR A 87 -26.89 32.60 5.86
CA THR A 87 -25.97 31.60 5.33
C THR A 87 -25.59 30.61 6.42
N ASN A 88 -25.68 29.31 6.14
CA ASN A 88 -25.20 28.26 7.02
C ASN A 88 -24.13 27.44 6.31
N CYS A 89 -23.00 27.26 6.98
CA CYS A 89 -21.87 26.50 6.46
C CYS A 89 -21.59 25.33 7.39
N THR A 90 -21.50 24.14 6.82
CA THR A 90 -21.05 22.92 7.50
C THR A 90 -19.65 22.58 7.03
N TYR A 91 -18.73 22.38 7.97
CA TYR A 91 -17.36 21.93 7.69
C TYR A 91 -17.24 20.43 7.93
N PHE A 92 -16.65 19.73 6.97
CA PHE A 92 -16.36 18.30 7.03
C PHE A 92 -14.83 18.11 7.06
N PRO A 93 -14.27 17.63 8.19
CA PRO A 93 -12.83 17.41 8.29
C PRO A 93 -12.40 16.29 7.34
N GLY A 94 -11.24 16.46 6.70
CA GLY A 94 -10.62 15.43 5.89
C GLY A 94 -9.99 14.32 6.73
N GLY A 95 -9.74 13.18 6.11
CA GLY A 95 -9.21 12.01 6.81
C GLY A 95 -8.86 10.86 5.88
N TRP A 96 -8.17 9.86 6.44
CA TRP A 96 -7.96 8.59 5.76
C TRP A 96 -9.22 7.75 5.84
N VAL A 97 -9.67 7.28 4.68
CA VAL A 97 -10.78 6.35 4.55
C VAL A 97 -10.22 4.99 4.19
N GLU A 98 -10.55 3.99 4.99
CA GLU A 98 -10.08 2.61 4.82
C GLU A 98 -10.53 1.97 3.51
N ASP A 99 -9.86 0.88 3.14
CA ASP A 99 -10.23 0.08 1.97
C ASP A 99 -11.68 -0.39 2.03
N LYS A 100 -12.41 -0.25 0.92
CA LYS A 100 -13.76 -0.77 0.78
C LYS A 100 -13.80 -1.84 -0.31
N VAL A 101 -13.93 -3.10 0.10
CA VAL A 101 -14.09 -4.23 -0.82
C VAL A 101 -15.57 -4.36 -1.20
N ARG A 102 -15.84 -4.45 -2.50
CA ARG A 102 -17.19 -4.69 -3.06
C ARG A 102 -17.36 -6.12 -3.55
N SER A 103 -16.34 -6.68 -4.18
CA SER A 103 -16.31 -8.08 -4.64
C SER A 103 -14.90 -8.62 -4.47
N ASN A 104 -14.81 -9.90 -4.08
CA ASN A 104 -13.59 -10.65 -3.95
C ASN A 104 -13.89 -12.08 -4.39
N ASP A 105 -13.57 -12.38 -5.65
CA ASP A 105 -13.92 -13.63 -6.30
C ASP A 105 -12.64 -14.41 -6.60
N THR A 106 -12.71 -15.74 -6.45
CA THR A 106 -11.66 -16.66 -6.89
C THR A 106 -12.31 -17.73 -7.74
N TYR A 107 -11.83 -17.90 -8.97
CA TYR A 107 -12.42 -18.82 -9.93
C TYR A 107 -11.36 -19.39 -10.87
N GLU A 108 -11.66 -20.55 -11.44
CA GLU A 108 -10.83 -21.16 -12.46
C GLU A 108 -11.18 -20.59 -13.84
N VAL A 109 -10.15 -20.34 -14.63
CA VAL A 109 -10.27 -19.79 -15.98
C VAL A 109 -9.49 -20.66 -16.95
N ARG A 110 -10.00 -20.78 -18.17
CA ARG A 110 -9.31 -21.35 -19.33
C ARG A 110 -9.35 -20.33 -20.46
N ALA A 111 -8.46 -20.46 -21.44
CA ALA A 111 -8.37 -19.52 -22.55
C ALA A 111 -9.69 -19.29 -23.31
N ASP A 112 -10.58 -20.28 -23.32
CA ASP A 112 -11.91 -20.25 -23.95
C ASP A 112 -13.04 -19.79 -23.02
N THR A 113 -12.82 -19.73 -21.71
CA THR A 113 -13.82 -19.35 -20.70
C THR A 113 -13.54 -18.01 -20.02
N ILE A 114 -12.49 -17.29 -20.44
CA ILE A 114 -12.20 -15.93 -19.94
C ILE A 114 -13.39 -15.01 -20.21
N PRO A 115 -13.90 -14.29 -19.19
CA PRO A 115 -14.87 -13.23 -19.40
C PRO A 115 -14.35 -12.17 -20.38
N PRO A 116 -15.14 -11.71 -21.37
CA PRO A 116 -14.67 -10.83 -22.44
C PRO A 116 -13.97 -9.53 -21.98
N GLU A 117 -14.30 -9.05 -20.80
CA GLU A 117 -13.76 -7.83 -20.18
C GLU A 117 -12.48 -8.07 -19.36
N GLU A 118 -11.98 -9.30 -19.30
CA GLU A 118 -10.81 -9.68 -18.53
C GLU A 118 -9.60 -9.99 -19.41
N PRO A 119 -8.38 -9.77 -18.90
CA PRO A 119 -7.17 -10.10 -19.64
C PRO A 119 -7.04 -11.62 -19.83
N GLY A 120 -6.22 -12.00 -20.81
CA GLY A 120 -5.66 -13.35 -20.90
C GLY A 120 -4.84 -13.72 -19.67
N HIS A 121 -4.26 -14.92 -19.67
CA HIS A 121 -3.37 -15.33 -18.58
C HIS A 121 -2.18 -14.37 -18.46
N MET A 122 -1.95 -13.87 -17.24
CA MET A 122 -0.85 -12.96 -16.92
C MET A 122 0.46 -13.73 -16.71
N PRO A 123 1.63 -13.11 -16.98
CA PRO A 123 2.92 -13.76 -16.79
C PRO A 123 3.09 -14.31 -15.37
N ASP A 124 3.60 -15.53 -15.27
CA ASP A 124 3.88 -16.14 -13.98
C ASP A 124 4.84 -15.27 -13.16
N PRO A 125 4.61 -15.15 -11.84
CA PRO A 125 5.55 -14.46 -10.99
C PRO A 125 6.89 -15.21 -11.02
N ALA A 126 7.99 -14.46 -11.04
CA ALA A 126 9.32 -15.06 -10.97
C ALA A 126 9.39 -16.00 -9.76
N PRO A 127 10.03 -17.18 -9.89
CA PRO A 127 10.21 -18.07 -8.76
C PRO A 127 10.79 -17.31 -7.57
N ALA A 128 10.18 -17.47 -6.39
CA ALA A 128 10.70 -16.84 -5.19
C ALA A 128 12.18 -17.21 -5.01
N PRO A 129 13.05 -16.28 -4.60
CA PRO A 129 14.41 -16.63 -4.22
C PRO A 129 14.38 -17.77 -3.20
N PRO A 130 15.33 -18.71 -3.25
CA PRO A 130 15.40 -19.77 -2.25
C PRO A 130 15.42 -19.14 -0.86
N ALA A 131 14.66 -19.72 0.07
CA ALA A 131 14.63 -19.26 1.46
C ALA A 131 16.06 -19.17 2.00
N PRO A 132 16.40 -18.13 2.78
CA PRO A 132 17.67 -18.08 3.48
C PRO A 132 17.86 -19.37 4.30
N PRO A 133 19.09 -19.91 4.41
CA PRO A 133 19.33 -21.06 5.27
C PRO A 133 18.84 -20.73 6.68
N GLU A 134 18.06 -21.63 7.26
CA GLU A 134 17.55 -21.52 8.62
C GLU A 134 18.74 -21.30 9.56
N ALA A 135 18.70 -20.20 10.34
CA ALA A 135 19.78 -19.91 11.28
C ALA A 135 19.91 -21.10 12.25
N PRO A 136 21.14 -21.56 12.57
CA PRO A 136 21.32 -22.64 13.52
C PRO A 136 20.61 -22.29 14.83
N ALA A 137 19.85 -23.26 15.37
CA ALA A 137 19.19 -23.13 16.66
C ALA A 137 20.21 -22.77 17.76
N PRO A 138 19.82 -21.96 18.76
CA PRO A 138 20.71 -21.48 19.83
C PRO A 138 21.25 -22.61 20.72
#